data_AF-A0AAD7KZ68-F1
#
_entry.id   AF-A0AAD7KZ68-F1
#
_cell.length_a   1.000
_cell.length_b   1.000
_cell.length_c   1.000
_cell.angle_alpha   90.00
_cell.angle_beta   90.00
_cell.angle_gamma   90.00
#
_symmetry.space_group_name_H-M   'P 1'
#
loop_
_entity.id
_entity.type
_entity.pdbx_description
1 polymer ?
#
loop_
_entity_poly.entity_id
_entity_poly.type
_entity_poly.pdbx_seq_one_letter_code
_entity_poly.pdbx_strand_id
1 'polypeptide(L)'
;MICQVAGGGSTEKPLLEVGNAYHKFRIKRNCWPKFRGVAMNPMEHPHSGGNHQHIGHASTVRRGAHLGQKVGLVAARRTGRLHGQAAVTAAKSDKGA
;
A
#
# COMPACT_ATOMS: atom_id res chain seq x y z
N MET A 1 20.49 -1.11 23.59
CA MET A 1 19.36 -1.08 24.52
C MET A 1 18.64 -2.42 24.41
N ILE A 2 18.50 -3.16 25.50
CA ILE A 2 17.94 -4.52 25.47
C ILE A 2 16.59 -4.44 26.18
N CYS A 3 15.50 -4.25 25.43
CA CYS A 3 14.08 -4.27 25.84
C CYS A 3 13.19 -4.08 24.59
N GLN A 4 11.93 -4.51 24.66
CA GLN A 4 10.92 -4.23 23.62
C GLN A 4 10.61 -2.72 23.56
N VAL A 5 10.33 -2.20 22.36
CA VAL A 5 9.93 -0.78 22.19
C VAL A 5 8.57 -0.55 22.86
N ALA A 6 8.48 0.48 23.70
CA ALA A 6 7.23 0.86 24.36
C ALA A 6 6.19 1.40 23.35
N GLY A 7 4.89 1.30 23.68
CA GLY A 7 3.80 1.75 22.79
C GLY A 7 3.34 0.72 21.76
N GLY A 8 3.67 -0.56 21.96
CA GLY A 8 3.12 -1.67 21.18
C GLY A 8 1.59 -1.76 21.26
N GLY A 9 0.96 -2.35 20.24
CA GLY A 9 -0.49 -2.57 20.19
C GLY A 9 -1.34 -1.41 19.63
N SER A 10 -0.74 -0.26 19.27
CA SER A 10 -1.48 0.86 18.65
C SER A 10 -2.16 0.50 17.32
N THR A 11 -1.66 -0.52 16.61
CA THR A 11 -2.18 -0.99 15.32
C THR A 11 -3.38 -1.93 15.45
N GLU A 12 -3.56 -2.58 16.61
CA GLU A 12 -4.65 -3.55 16.86
C GLU A 12 -6.04 -2.87 16.87
N LYS A 13 -6.09 -1.61 17.32
CA LYS A 13 -7.34 -0.84 17.33
C LYS A 13 -7.68 -0.36 15.92
N PRO A 14 -8.84 -0.73 15.35
CA PRO A 14 -9.22 -0.26 14.03
C PRO A 14 -9.54 1.25 14.05
N LEU A 15 -9.17 1.94 12.97
CA LEU A 15 -9.58 3.32 12.72
C LEU A 15 -10.98 3.29 12.09
N LEU A 16 -11.99 3.60 12.88
CA LEU A 16 -13.40 3.54 12.44
C LEU A 16 -13.84 4.79 11.66
N GLU A 17 -13.24 5.95 11.96
CA GLU A 17 -13.65 7.23 11.39
C GLU A 17 -12.55 7.91 10.59
N VAL A 18 -12.97 8.60 9.54
CA VAL A 18 -12.11 9.39 8.66
C VAL A 18 -11.44 10.55 9.40
N GLY A 19 -12.14 11.21 10.33
CA GLY A 19 -11.59 12.30 11.14
C GLY A 19 -10.39 11.86 11.99
N ASN A 20 -10.46 10.65 12.56
CA ASN A 20 -9.35 10.07 13.32
C ASN A 20 -8.13 9.77 12.43
N ALA A 21 -8.36 9.34 11.19
CA ALA A 21 -7.28 9.17 10.20
C ALA A 21 -6.67 10.53 9.80
N TYR A 22 -7.49 11.57 9.61
CA TYR A 22 -7.03 12.92 9.29
C TYR A 22 -6.06 13.45 10.36
N HIS A 23 -6.44 13.39 11.64
CA HIS A 23 -5.57 13.85 12.73
C HIS A 23 -4.27 13.03 12.84
N LYS A 24 -4.32 11.71 12.57
CA LYS A 24 -3.15 10.83 12.55
C LYS A 24 -2.14 11.22 11.45
N PHE A 25 -2.62 11.60 10.27
CA PHE A 25 -1.75 11.97 9.15
C PHE A 25 -1.38 13.46 9.14
N ARG A 26 -2.16 14.34 9.80
CA ARG A 26 -1.87 15.78 9.91
C ARG A 26 -0.54 16.09 10.62
N ILE A 27 -0.18 15.32 11.65
CA ILE A 27 1.06 15.49 12.41
C ILE A 27 2.28 14.94 11.65
N LYS A 28 2.02 14.04 10.69
CA LYS A 28 3.05 13.43 9.85
C LYS A 28 3.18 14.24 8.55
N ARG A 29 3.63 13.60 7.49
CA ARG A 29 3.67 14.17 6.14
C ARG A 29 2.28 14.18 5.49
N ASN A 30 2.06 15.12 4.57
CA ASN A 30 0.83 15.24 3.77
C ASN A 30 0.70 14.09 2.75
N CYS A 31 0.31 12.89 3.20
CA CYS A 31 0.17 11.68 2.38
C CYS A 31 -1.24 11.09 2.37
N TRP A 32 -2.21 11.84 2.91
CA TRP A 32 -3.61 11.46 3.03
C TRP A 32 -4.47 12.69 2.71
N PRO A 33 -5.56 12.58 1.92
CA PRO A 33 -6.16 11.37 1.35
C PRO A 33 -5.38 10.78 0.16
N LYS A 34 -5.55 9.48 -0.10
CA LYS A 34 -4.95 8.79 -1.25
C LYS A 34 -6.02 8.45 -2.29
N PHE A 35 -5.86 8.97 -3.50
CA PHE A 35 -6.71 8.61 -4.63
C PHE A 35 -6.24 7.32 -5.31
N ARG A 36 -7.17 6.61 -5.95
CA ARG A 36 -6.85 5.41 -6.75
C ARG A 36 -6.36 5.87 -8.12
N GLY A 37 -5.23 5.35 -8.58
CA GLY A 37 -4.67 5.69 -9.89
C GLY A 37 -5.56 5.40 -11.09
N VAL A 38 -6.52 4.48 -10.95
CA VAL A 38 -7.53 4.17 -11.98
C VAL A 38 -8.59 5.26 -12.11
N ALA A 39 -8.83 6.03 -11.04
CA ALA A 39 -9.80 7.13 -11.03
C ALA A 39 -9.20 8.47 -11.47
N MET A 40 -7.91 8.49 -11.78
CA MET A 40 -7.20 9.69 -12.27
C MET A 40 -7.37 9.82 -13.79
N ASN A 41 -6.88 10.90 -14.38
CA ASN A 41 -6.85 11.10 -15.83
C ASN A 41 -5.59 10.45 -16.46
N PRO A 42 -5.60 10.07 -17.75
CA PRO A 42 -4.50 9.31 -18.36
C PRO A 42 -3.15 10.02 -18.31
N MET A 43 -3.18 11.35 -18.28
CA MET A 43 -2.01 12.21 -18.20
C MET A 43 -1.31 12.13 -16.84
N GLU A 44 -2.05 11.81 -15.78
CA GLU A 44 -1.55 11.88 -14.42
C GLU A 44 -1.05 10.53 -13.90
N HIS A 45 -1.61 9.43 -14.41
CA HIS A 45 -1.36 8.11 -13.84
C HIS A 45 -1.39 6.98 -14.89
N PRO A 46 -0.40 6.06 -14.92
CA PRO A 46 -0.35 4.98 -15.91
C PRO A 46 -1.56 4.03 -15.91
N HIS A 47 -2.16 3.79 -14.74
CA HIS A 47 -3.37 2.96 -14.61
C HIS A 47 -4.67 3.66 -15.00
N SER A 48 -4.60 4.92 -15.42
CA SER A 48 -5.77 5.68 -15.85
C SER A 48 -6.04 5.45 -17.33
N GLY A 49 -7.31 5.31 -17.69
CA GLY A 49 -7.78 5.32 -19.06
C GLY A 49 -9.04 4.51 -19.30
N GLY A 50 -9.65 4.76 -20.45
CA GLY A 50 -10.84 4.05 -20.92
C GLY A 50 -12.16 4.51 -20.29
N ASN A 51 -13.26 3.94 -20.79
CA ASN A 51 -14.63 4.26 -20.36
C ASN A 51 -15.06 3.48 -19.11
N HIS A 52 -14.33 2.43 -18.74
CA HIS A 52 -14.56 1.65 -17.53
C HIS A 52 -13.32 1.74 -16.63
N GLN A 53 -13.51 1.81 -15.31
CA GLN A 53 -12.40 1.88 -14.37
C GLN A 53 -11.69 0.53 -14.25
N HIS A 54 -10.67 0.32 -15.09
CA HIS A 54 -9.79 -0.84 -15.08
C HIS A 54 -8.35 -0.42 -15.44
N ILE A 55 -7.36 -1.25 -15.11
CA ILE A 55 -5.94 -0.91 -15.31
C ILE A 55 -5.52 -1.03 -16.80
N GLY A 56 -6.21 -1.87 -17.59
CA GLY A 56 -5.92 -2.06 -19.02
C GLY A 56 -4.66 -2.89 -19.33
N HIS A 57 -3.69 -2.94 -18.42
CA HIS A 57 -2.46 -3.71 -18.54
C HIS A 57 -2.09 -4.44 -17.24
N ALA A 58 -1.07 -5.29 -17.28
CA ALA A 58 -0.56 -5.97 -16.09
C ALA A 58 -0.07 -4.95 -15.05
N SER A 59 -0.47 -5.12 -13.79
CA SER A 59 -0.07 -4.22 -12.68
C SER A 59 1.29 -4.55 -12.08
N THR A 60 1.95 -5.61 -12.56
CA THR A 60 3.29 -6.02 -12.13
C THR A 60 4.36 -5.31 -12.96
N VAL A 61 5.21 -4.52 -12.30
CA VAL A 61 6.22 -3.69 -12.98
C VAL A 61 7.63 -4.17 -12.67
N ARG A 62 8.51 -4.17 -13.69
CA ARG A 62 9.93 -4.54 -13.54
C ARG A 62 10.67 -3.57 -12.62
N ARG A 63 11.64 -4.08 -11.84
CA ARG A 63 12.47 -3.27 -10.93
C ARG A 63 13.22 -2.11 -11.64
N GLY A 64 13.62 -2.33 -12.89
CA GLY A 64 14.32 -1.37 -13.74
C GLY A 64 13.43 -0.50 -14.63
N ALA A 65 12.10 -0.50 -14.43
CA ALA A 65 11.23 0.44 -15.15
C ALA A 65 11.61 1.89 -14.83
N HIS A 66 11.21 2.86 -15.65
CA HIS A 66 11.48 4.27 -15.37
C HIS A 66 10.56 4.81 -14.25
N LEU A 67 10.91 5.97 -13.65
CA LEU A 67 10.23 6.49 -12.44
C LEU A 67 8.72 6.67 -12.61
N GLY A 68 8.25 7.15 -13.76
CA GLY A 68 6.82 7.31 -14.08
C GLY A 68 6.07 5.99 -14.33
N GLN A 69 6.77 4.92 -14.74
CA GLN A 69 6.19 3.59 -14.96
C GLN A 69 6.17 2.72 -13.70
N LYS A 70 6.97 3.03 -12.67
CA LYS A 70 7.08 2.26 -11.42
C LYS A 70 5.84 2.45 -10.53
N VAL A 71 4.70 1.98 -10.99
CA VAL A 71 3.42 2.11 -10.32
C VAL A 71 2.72 0.74 -10.25
N GLY A 72 1.98 0.48 -9.17
CA GLY A 72 1.39 -0.84 -8.90
C GLY A 72 2.32 -1.76 -8.12
N LEU A 73 2.38 -3.04 -8.53
CA LEU A 73 3.15 -4.08 -7.84
C LEU A 73 4.58 -4.12 -8.37
N VAL A 74 5.44 -3.27 -7.81
CA VAL A 74 6.84 -3.14 -8.25
C VAL A 74 7.69 -4.33 -7.82
N ALA A 75 8.32 -4.98 -8.80
CA ALA A 75 9.19 -6.15 -8.62
C ALA A 75 8.54 -7.30 -7.83
N ALA A 76 7.22 -7.46 -7.97
CA ALA A 76 6.47 -8.52 -7.30
C ALA A 76 6.93 -9.90 -7.78
N ARG A 77 7.32 -10.76 -6.84
CA ARG A 77 7.71 -12.16 -7.11
C ARG A 77 6.51 -13.09 -7.23
N ARG A 78 5.42 -12.77 -6.52
CA ARG A 78 4.14 -13.46 -6.52
C ARG A 78 3.03 -12.43 -6.34
N THR A 79 1.85 -12.72 -6.87
CA THR A 79 0.65 -11.90 -6.73
C THR A 79 -0.46 -12.70 -6.03
N GLY A 80 -1.58 -12.04 -5.70
CA GLY A 80 -2.72 -12.65 -5.03
C GLY A 80 -2.55 -12.81 -3.51
N ARG A 81 -3.56 -13.40 -2.87
CA ARG A 81 -3.59 -13.60 -1.42
C ARG A 81 -2.51 -14.60 -0.99
N LEU A 82 -1.83 -14.32 0.12
CA LEU A 82 -0.89 -15.27 0.70
C LEU A 82 -1.66 -16.42 1.36
N HIS A 83 -1.32 -17.66 1.00
CA HIS A 83 -1.88 -18.90 1.57
C HIS A 83 -0.74 -19.80 2.08
N GLY A 84 -1.07 -20.67 3.04
CA GLY A 84 -0.16 -21.67 3.61
C GLY A 84 0.99 -21.07 4.44
N GLN A 85 2.14 -21.76 4.45
CA GLN A 85 3.30 -21.35 5.25
C GLN A 85 3.78 -19.93 4.95
N ALA A 86 3.64 -19.46 3.70
CA ALA A 86 3.99 -18.09 3.33
C ALA A 86 3.14 -17.02 4.05
N ALA A 87 1.87 -17.32 4.36
CA ALA A 87 1.03 -16.44 5.17
C ALA A 87 1.46 -16.46 6.64
N VAL A 88 1.86 -17.63 7.15
CA VAL A 88 2.35 -17.80 8.53
C VAL A 88 3.66 -17.04 8.75
N THR A 89 4.60 -17.13 7.80
CA THR A 89 5.88 -16.40 7.87
C THR A 89 5.67 -14.90 7.78
N ALA A 90 4.77 -14.41 6.91
CA ALA A 90 4.44 -12.99 6.82
C ALA A 90 3.75 -12.46 8.10
N ALA A 91 2.87 -13.25 8.71
CA ALA A 91 2.22 -12.90 9.99
C ALA A 91 3.21 -12.90 11.16
N LYS A 92 4.29 -13.70 11.10
CA LYS A 92 5.36 -13.69 12.11
C LYS A 92 6.26 -12.45 11.99
N SER A 93 6.51 -11.95 10.79
CA SER A 93 7.30 -10.72 10.61
C SER A 93 6.60 -9.45 11.10
N ASP A 94 5.26 -9.40 11.07
CA ASP A 94 4.48 -8.26 11.57
C ASP A 94 4.39 -8.20 13.11
N LYS A 95 4.54 -9.35 13.80
CA LYS A 95 4.50 -9.44 15.28
C LYS A 95 5.88 -9.26 15.94
N GLY A 96 6.94 -9.08 15.15
CA GLY A 96 8.33 -9.02 15.61
C GLY A 96 8.94 -7.62 15.69
N ALA A 97 8.12 -6.56 15.62
CA ALA A 97 8.55 -5.17 15.73
C ALA A 97 7.99 -4.52 17.01
#